data_AF-A0A3M1VJV2-F1
#
_entry.id   AF-A0A3M1VJV2-F1
#
_cell.length_a   1.000
_cell.length_b   1.000
_cell.length_c   1.000
_cell.angle_alpha   90.00
_cell.angle_beta   90.00
_cell.angle_gamma   90.00
#
_symmetry.space_group_name_H-M   'P 1'
#
loop_
_entity.id
_entity.type
_entity.pdbx_description
1 polymer ?
#
loop_
_entity_poly.entity_id
_entity_poly.type
_entity_poly.pdbx_seq_one_letter_code
_entity_poly.pdbx_strand_id
1 'polypeptide(L)'
;MELSLQEKLLKRALADIGYNFKRGRLDTTAHPFMTSIGVGDARITTRYDKNNFLSGLFTALHEGGHALYEQGFSDEHWGTPLAQPVSLGIHESMSRLWENIIGRSTAFSDYLYNLVKEIAPEAAQRFSAQDIYAAVNRVRPSLIRVEADEVTYSLHVVIRMLLEEQLVSKELSVKELPAAWNELYKKYLDIMPTDNRDGVMQDVHWYHGLIGYFPTYALGNLYDGLFRKTIYRQISNLDQKIATGDFSGLTKWVFNNISSHGMRYTATELAKRVTGEELSAEPFLNYISEKFNLNGKDS
;
A
#
# COMPACT_ATOMS: atom_id res chain seq x y z
N MET A 1 5.11 -17.38 -15.59
CA MET A 1 4.01 -16.83 -16.40
C MET A 1 4.61 -15.80 -17.33
N GLU A 2 4.31 -15.84 -18.63
CA GLU A 2 4.87 -14.87 -19.60
C GLU A 2 4.57 -13.42 -19.22
N LEU A 3 5.51 -12.50 -19.50
CA LEU A 3 5.38 -11.09 -19.13
C LEU A 3 4.15 -10.43 -19.75
N SER A 4 3.81 -10.79 -20.98
CA SER A 4 2.61 -10.27 -21.66
C SER A 4 1.30 -10.69 -21.00
N LEU A 5 1.27 -11.86 -20.35
CA LEU A 5 0.12 -12.29 -19.55
C LEU A 5 0.06 -11.54 -18.23
N GLN A 6 1.21 -11.33 -17.58
CA GLN A 6 1.27 -10.50 -16.37
C GLN A 6 0.76 -9.08 -16.68
N GLU A 7 1.21 -8.46 -17.77
CA GLU A 7 0.75 -7.13 -18.17
C GLU A 7 -0.77 -7.07 -18.36
N LYS A 8 -1.36 -8.06 -19.06
CA LYS A 8 -2.81 -8.15 -19.24
C LYS A 8 -3.55 -8.29 -17.90
N LEU A 9 -3.05 -9.14 -17.00
CA LEU A 9 -3.63 -9.35 -15.67
C LEU A 9 -3.56 -8.09 -14.81
N LEU A 10 -2.42 -7.42 -14.77
CA LEU A 10 -2.25 -6.17 -14.02
C LEU A 10 -3.19 -5.09 -14.55
N LYS A 11 -3.25 -4.89 -15.87
CA LYS A 11 -4.14 -3.89 -16.49
C LYS A 11 -5.61 -4.20 -16.22
N ARG A 12 -6.01 -5.48 -16.26
CA ARG A 12 -7.39 -5.88 -15.94
C ARG A 12 -7.72 -5.67 -14.48
N ALA A 13 -6.86 -6.08 -13.55
CA ALA A 13 -7.05 -5.85 -12.12
C ALA A 13 -7.17 -4.35 -11.79
N LEU A 14 -6.31 -3.51 -12.38
CA LEU A 14 -6.37 -2.05 -12.26
C LEU A 14 -7.70 -1.49 -12.79
N ALA A 15 -8.12 -1.91 -13.98
CA ALA A 15 -9.38 -1.45 -14.56
C ALA A 15 -10.59 -1.86 -13.69
N ASP A 16 -10.58 -3.09 -13.16
CA ASP A 16 -11.66 -3.63 -12.34
C ASP A 16 -11.78 -2.88 -10.99
N ILE A 17 -10.66 -2.49 -10.35
CA ILE A 17 -10.68 -1.63 -9.15
C ILE A 17 -11.07 -0.16 -9.46
N GLY A 18 -11.25 0.18 -10.74
CA GLY A 18 -11.74 1.48 -11.20
C GLY A 18 -10.66 2.45 -11.65
N TYR A 19 -9.41 2.02 -11.81
CA TYR A 19 -8.36 2.88 -12.37
C TYR A 19 -8.69 3.24 -13.81
N ASN A 20 -8.79 4.54 -14.09
CA ASN A 20 -9.20 5.04 -15.40
C ASN A 20 -7.98 5.24 -16.31
N PHE A 21 -7.76 4.29 -17.23
CA PHE A 21 -6.69 4.37 -18.25
C PHE A 21 -6.86 5.48 -19.30
N LYS A 22 -7.98 6.21 -19.32
CA LYS A 22 -8.10 7.45 -20.10
C LYS A 22 -7.55 8.66 -19.34
N ARG A 23 -7.35 8.52 -18.02
CA ARG A 23 -6.84 9.55 -17.11
C ARG A 23 -5.50 9.13 -16.47
N GLY A 24 -4.73 8.29 -17.18
CA GLY A 24 -3.50 7.72 -16.68
C GLY A 24 -3.00 6.56 -17.54
N ARG A 25 -1.87 5.96 -17.14
CA ARG A 25 -1.29 4.78 -17.78
C ARG A 25 -0.40 4.01 -16.80
N LEU A 26 -0.14 2.73 -17.14
CA LEU A 26 0.81 1.85 -16.47
C LEU A 26 2.07 1.69 -17.33
N ASP A 27 3.23 1.91 -16.73
CA ASP A 27 4.57 1.79 -17.31
C ASP A 27 5.52 0.93 -16.46
N THR A 28 6.72 0.65 -16.98
CA THR A 28 7.78 -0.03 -16.22
C THR A 28 8.85 0.92 -15.70
N THR A 29 9.37 0.64 -14.51
CA THR A 29 10.49 1.36 -13.89
C THR A 29 11.32 0.44 -12.99
N ALA A 30 12.47 0.92 -12.52
CA ALA A 30 13.29 0.21 -11.53
C ALA A 30 12.66 0.24 -10.12
N HIS A 31 12.14 1.41 -9.72
CA HIS A 31 11.48 1.66 -8.44
C HIS A 31 10.06 2.18 -8.72
N PRO A 32 9.04 1.34 -8.54
CA PRO A 32 7.65 1.72 -8.76
C PRO A 32 7.23 2.98 -7.99
N PHE A 33 6.39 3.78 -8.62
CA PHE A 33 5.81 5.00 -8.08
C PHE A 33 4.54 5.39 -8.85
N MET A 34 3.74 6.22 -8.21
CA MET A 34 2.67 7.01 -8.80
C MET A 34 3.12 8.46 -8.94
N THR A 35 2.80 9.08 -10.07
CA THR A 35 2.95 10.52 -10.24
C THR A 35 1.76 11.12 -10.95
N SER A 36 1.39 12.32 -10.54
CA SER A 36 0.32 13.09 -11.13
C SER A 36 0.91 14.22 -11.96
N ILE A 37 0.57 14.25 -13.25
CA ILE A 37 0.93 15.36 -14.15
C ILE A 37 -0.09 16.50 -14.02
N GLY A 38 -1.33 16.14 -13.68
CA GLY A 38 -2.44 17.06 -13.42
C GLY A 38 -3.72 16.27 -13.17
N VAL A 39 -4.80 16.97 -12.80
CA VAL A 39 -6.11 16.33 -12.66
C VAL A 39 -6.51 15.77 -14.03
N GLY A 40 -6.69 14.45 -14.09
CA GLY A 40 -6.93 13.74 -15.35
C GLY A 40 -5.71 13.07 -15.99
N ASP A 41 -4.52 13.12 -15.37
CA ASP A 41 -3.35 12.33 -15.79
C ASP A 41 -2.54 11.88 -14.57
N ALA A 42 -2.98 10.78 -13.94
CA ALA A 42 -2.32 10.11 -12.83
C ALA A 42 -1.68 8.80 -13.33
N ARG A 43 -0.36 8.77 -13.43
CA ARG A 43 0.42 7.68 -14.01
C ARG A 43 1.02 6.81 -12.93
N ILE A 44 1.02 5.51 -13.17
CA ILE A 44 1.60 4.52 -12.27
C ILE A 44 2.66 3.73 -13.00
N THR A 45 3.59 3.20 -12.23
CA THR A 45 4.64 2.34 -12.76
C THR A 45 4.70 1.04 -11.96
N THR A 46 5.19 -0.02 -12.58
CA THR A 46 5.41 -1.31 -11.91
C THR A 46 6.73 -1.92 -12.37
N ARG A 47 7.11 -3.03 -11.74
CA ARG A 47 8.25 -3.85 -12.16
C ARG A 47 7.77 -5.29 -12.30
N TYR A 48 7.91 -5.85 -13.49
CA TYR A 48 7.57 -7.24 -13.73
C TYR A 48 8.71 -8.17 -13.31
N ASP A 49 8.35 -9.32 -12.75
CA ASP A 49 9.27 -10.42 -12.49
C ASP A 49 8.71 -11.68 -13.16
N LYS A 50 9.49 -12.27 -14.08
CA LYS A 50 9.12 -13.50 -14.81
C LYS A 50 8.80 -14.67 -13.86
N ASN A 51 9.42 -14.66 -12.67
CA ASN A 51 9.32 -15.70 -11.66
C ASN A 51 8.36 -15.33 -10.52
N ASN A 52 7.92 -14.09 -10.42
CA ASN A 52 7.07 -13.62 -9.33
C ASN A 52 5.99 -12.63 -9.82
N PHE A 53 4.91 -13.17 -10.35
CA PHE A 53 3.74 -12.39 -10.79
C PHE A 53 3.14 -11.52 -9.67
N LEU A 54 3.06 -12.06 -8.45
CA LEU A 54 2.43 -11.36 -7.32
C LEU A 54 3.18 -10.07 -6.99
N SER A 55 4.52 -10.05 -7.07
CA SER A 55 5.30 -8.83 -6.84
C SER A 55 4.86 -7.66 -7.72
N GLY A 56 4.74 -7.88 -9.04
CA GLY A 56 4.28 -6.85 -9.97
C GLY A 56 2.81 -6.46 -9.77
N LEU A 57 1.95 -7.42 -9.42
CA LEU A 57 0.54 -7.17 -9.14
C LEU A 57 0.33 -6.29 -7.91
N PHE A 58 0.91 -6.65 -6.76
CA PHE A 58 0.73 -5.89 -5.52
C PHE A 58 1.38 -4.51 -5.60
N THR A 59 2.50 -4.39 -6.32
CA THR A 59 3.07 -3.10 -6.70
C THR A 59 2.06 -2.26 -7.49
N ALA A 60 1.43 -2.84 -8.52
CA ALA A 60 0.46 -2.11 -9.32
C ALA A 60 -0.80 -1.74 -8.53
N LEU A 61 -1.27 -2.60 -7.62
CA LEU A 61 -2.39 -2.27 -6.72
C LEU A 61 -2.03 -1.13 -5.76
N HIS A 62 -0.81 -1.13 -5.21
CA HIS A 62 -0.30 -0.07 -4.36
C HIS A 62 -0.30 1.28 -5.08
N GLU A 63 0.40 1.37 -6.21
CA GLU A 63 0.45 2.61 -7.00
C GLU A 63 -0.93 2.97 -7.59
N GLY A 64 -1.73 1.97 -7.94
CA GLY A 64 -3.11 2.13 -8.39
C GLY A 64 -4.00 2.77 -7.32
N GLY A 65 -3.81 2.41 -6.04
CA GLY A 65 -4.53 3.02 -4.92
C GLY A 65 -4.17 4.48 -4.71
N HIS A 66 -2.88 4.83 -4.82
CA HIS A 66 -2.44 6.22 -4.90
C HIS A 66 -3.14 6.95 -6.06
N ALA A 67 -3.14 6.36 -7.26
CA ALA A 67 -3.71 7.02 -8.43
C ALA A 67 -5.23 7.15 -8.36
N LEU A 68 -5.94 6.19 -7.76
CA LEU A 68 -7.37 6.27 -7.53
C LEU A 68 -7.73 7.46 -6.64
N TYR A 69 -6.95 7.72 -5.59
CA TYR A 69 -7.15 8.91 -4.76
C TYR A 69 -7.08 10.18 -5.61
N GLU A 70 -6.08 10.30 -6.48
CA GLU A 70 -5.90 11.51 -7.29
C GLU A 70 -6.86 11.60 -8.48
N GLN A 71 -7.27 10.47 -9.06
CA GLN A 71 -8.29 10.45 -10.11
C GLN A 71 -9.67 10.85 -9.60
N GLY A 72 -9.90 10.81 -8.29
CA GLY A 72 -11.13 11.26 -7.64
C GLY A 72 -11.17 12.76 -7.31
N PHE A 73 -10.13 13.54 -7.62
CA PHE A 73 -10.16 15.00 -7.45
C PHE A 73 -11.10 15.68 -8.46
N SER A 74 -11.71 16.79 -8.05
CA SER A 74 -12.61 17.57 -8.90
C SER A 74 -11.85 18.33 -10.00
N ASP A 75 -12.27 18.15 -11.25
CA ASP A 75 -11.77 18.91 -12.40
C ASP A 75 -11.99 20.43 -12.23
N GLU A 76 -13.05 20.84 -11.52
CA GLU A 76 -13.36 22.25 -11.23
C GLU A 76 -12.31 22.93 -10.35
N HIS A 77 -11.61 22.15 -9.51
CA HIS A 77 -10.65 22.67 -8.54
C HIS A 77 -9.20 22.46 -8.95
N TRP A 78 -8.94 22.00 -10.17
CA TRP A 78 -7.59 21.80 -10.67
C TRP A 78 -6.74 23.07 -10.56
N GLY A 79 -5.49 22.92 -10.14
CA GLY A 79 -4.58 24.04 -9.88
C GLY A 79 -4.77 24.72 -8.52
N THR A 80 -5.70 24.24 -7.69
CA THR A 80 -5.91 24.74 -6.33
C THR A 80 -5.62 23.65 -5.28
N PRO A 81 -5.43 24.01 -3.99
CA PRO A 81 -5.30 23.02 -2.91
C PRO A 81 -6.49 22.05 -2.79
N LEU A 82 -7.67 22.40 -3.29
CA LEU A 82 -8.85 21.53 -3.24
C LEU A 82 -8.79 20.34 -4.22
N ALA A 83 -7.79 20.29 -5.09
CA ALA A 83 -7.49 19.16 -5.97
C ALA A 83 -6.07 18.62 -5.73
N GLN A 84 -5.66 18.58 -4.46
CA GLN A 84 -4.38 18.05 -4.01
C GLN A 84 -4.56 17.08 -2.84
N PRO A 85 -3.65 16.12 -2.66
CA PRO A 85 -3.68 15.21 -1.52
C PRO A 85 -3.47 15.98 -0.21
N VAL A 86 -4.30 15.68 0.79
CA VAL A 86 -4.26 16.38 2.09
C VAL A 86 -2.98 16.12 2.89
N SER A 87 -2.43 14.91 2.78
CA SER A 87 -1.17 14.52 3.42
C SER A 87 -0.64 13.23 2.83
N LEU A 88 0.65 12.98 3.01
CA LEU A 88 1.28 11.70 2.64
C LEU A 88 0.68 10.52 3.39
N GLY A 89 0.24 10.69 4.65
CA GLY A 89 -0.38 9.62 5.42
C GLY A 89 -1.75 9.20 4.86
N ILE A 90 -2.58 10.15 4.45
CA ILE A 90 -3.84 9.83 3.76
C ILE A 90 -3.57 9.23 2.38
N HIS A 91 -2.58 9.75 1.65
CA HIS A 91 -2.18 9.22 0.35
C HIS A 91 -1.74 7.75 0.45
N GLU A 92 -0.87 7.42 1.41
CA GLU A 92 -0.44 6.05 1.69
C GLU A 92 -1.60 5.17 2.19
N SER A 93 -2.54 5.69 2.97
CA SER A 93 -3.69 4.89 3.39
C SER A 93 -4.52 4.40 2.19
N MET A 94 -4.55 5.18 1.10
CA MET A 94 -5.25 4.77 -0.12
C MET A 94 -4.47 3.71 -0.89
N SER A 95 -3.14 3.77 -0.95
CA SER A 95 -2.36 2.68 -1.54
C SER A 95 -2.49 1.38 -0.74
N ARG A 96 -2.42 1.47 0.60
CA ARG A 96 -2.53 0.31 1.51
C ARG A 96 -3.93 -0.30 1.54
N LEU A 97 -4.98 0.49 1.40
CA LEU A 97 -6.35 -0.01 1.25
C LEU A 97 -6.42 -1.00 0.07
N TRP A 98 -5.96 -0.60 -1.10
CA TRP A 98 -6.05 -1.43 -2.31
C TRP A 98 -5.03 -2.57 -2.34
N GLU A 99 -3.81 -2.33 -1.84
CA GLU A 99 -2.78 -3.36 -1.77
C GLU A 99 -3.10 -4.44 -0.72
N ASN A 100 -3.39 -4.04 0.51
CA ASN A 100 -3.39 -4.92 1.68
C ASN A 100 -4.81 -5.29 2.12
N ILE A 101 -5.62 -4.29 2.48
CA ILE A 101 -6.98 -4.56 3.00
C ILE A 101 -7.82 -5.30 1.97
N ILE A 102 -7.78 -4.83 0.72
CA ILE A 102 -8.50 -5.44 -0.39
C ILE A 102 -7.61 -6.51 -1.04
N GLY A 103 -6.45 -6.13 -1.58
CA GLY A 103 -5.62 -7.02 -2.41
C GLY A 103 -5.12 -8.28 -1.71
N ARG A 104 -4.92 -8.27 -0.39
CA ARG A 104 -4.47 -9.45 0.38
C ARG A 104 -5.60 -10.13 1.16
N SER A 105 -6.86 -9.79 0.87
CA SER A 105 -8.03 -10.45 1.46
C SER A 105 -8.31 -11.81 0.82
N THR A 106 -9.06 -12.64 1.54
CA THR A 106 -9.60 -13.91 1.00
C THR A 106 -10.48 -13.63 -0.22
N ALA A 107 -11.38 -12.64 -0.13
CA ALA A 107 -12.27 -12.26 -1.22
C ALA A 107 -11.52 -11.87 -2.50
N PHE A 108 -10.44 -11.10 -2.36
CA PHE A 108 -9.62 -10.73 -3.52
C PHE A 108 -8.84 -11.93 -4.07
N SER A 109 -8.46 -12.88 -3.22
CA SER A 109 -7.80 -14.11 -3.68
C SER A 109 -8.74 -14.97 -4.53
N ASP A 110 -10.03 -15.02 -4.20
CA ASP A 110 -11.07 -15.65 -5.03
C ASP A 110 -11.24 -14.93 -6.38
N TYR A 111 -11.33 -13.60 -6.35
CA TYR A 111 -11.38 -12.79 -7.57
C TYR A 111 -10.15 -13.00 -8.45
N LEU A 112 -8.95 -12.94 -7.87
CA LEU A 112 -7.70 -13.07 -8.61
C LEU A 112 -7.57 -14.47 -9.21
N TYR A 113 -7.97 -15.51 -8.49
CA TYR A 113 -8.01 -16.87 -9.03
C TYR A 113 -8.92 -16.94 -10.26
N ASN A 114 -10.13 -16.38 -10.19
CA ASN A 114 -11.08 -16.35 -11.30
C ASN A 114 -10.53 -15.55 -12.50
N LEU A 115 -9.91 -14.41 -12.24
CA LEU A 115 -9.27 -13.58 -13.25
C LEU A 115 -8.13 -14.32 -13.95
N VAL A 116 -7.26 -15.00 -13.20
CA VAL A 116 -6.16 -15.80 -13.78
C VAL A 116 -6.72 -16.99 -14.56
N LYS A 117 -7.79 -17.62 -14.09
CA LYS A 117 -8.48 -18.70 -14.81
C LYS A 117 -9.06 -18.22 -16.16
N GLU A 118 -9.57 -17.00 -16.23
CA GLU A 118 -10.06 -16.38 -17.48
C GLU A 118 -8.90 -16.12 -18.47
N ILE A 119 -7.83 -15.47 -18.01
CA ILE A 119 -6.77 -14.93 -18.90
C ILE A 119 -5.64 -15.94 -19.16
N ALA A 120 -5.32 -16.80 -18.20
CA ALA A 120 -4.22 -17.75 -18.24
C ALA A 120 -4.65 -19.11 -17.63
N PRO A 121 -5.60 -19.82 -18.24
CA PRO A 121 -6.21 -21.04 -17.68
C PRO A 121 -5.18 -22.15 -17.36
N GLU A 122 -4.13 -22.30 -18.18
CA GLU A 122 -3.05 -23.27 -17.92
C GLU A 122 -2.25 -22.96 -16.64
N ALA A 123 -2.09 -21.67 -16.32
CA ALA A 123 -1.41 -21.25 -15.09
C ALA A 123 -2.29 -21.53 -13.87
N ALA A 124 -3.60 -21.25 -13.97
CA ALA A 124 -4.58 -21.43 -12.89
C ALA A 124 -4.75 -22.89 -12.44
N GLN A 125 -4.33 -23.88 -13.23
CA GLN A 125 -4.37 -25.30 -12.83
C GLN A 125 -3.36 -25.65 -11.74
N ARG A 126 -2.40 -24.78 -11.45
CA ARG A 126 -1.26 -25.07 -10.56
C ARG A 126 -1.48 -24.64 -9.10
N PHE A 127 -2.57 -23.95 -8.82
CA PHE A 127 -2.85 -23.37 -7.51
C PHE A 127 -4.36 -23.15 -7.33
N SER A 128 -4.76 -22.86 -6.11
CA SER A 128 -6.11 -22.47 -5.72
C SER A 128 -6.15 -21.02 -5.22
N ALA A 129 -7.36 -20.48 -4.99
CA ALA A 129 -7.52 -19.19 -4.32
C ALA A 129 -6.93 -19.20 -2.89
N GLN A 130 -7.03 -20.33 -2.19
CA GLN A 130 -6.43 -20.53 -0.86
C GLN A 130 -4.89 -20.41 -0.92
N ASP A 131 -4.26 -20.98 -1.96
CA ASP A 131 -2.81 -20.90 -2.16
C ASP A 131 -2.37 -19.46 -2.44
N ILE A 132 -3.15 -18.70 -3.21
CA ILE A 132 -2.92 -17.26 -3.41
C ILE A 132 -2.97 -16.54 -2.06
N TYR A 133 -4.04 -16.73 -1.28
CA TYR A 133 -4.20 -16.09 0.02
C TYR A 133 -3.03 -16.39 0.96
N ALA A 134 -2.60 -17.65 1.02
CA ALA A 134 -1.47 -18.06 1.85
C ALA A 134 -0.14 -17.45 1.36
N ALA A 135 0.08 -17.39 0.04
CA ALA A 135 1.31 -16.85 -0.54
C ALA A 135 1.46 -15.33 -0.30
N VAL A 136 0.37 -14.57 -0.45
CA VAL A 136 0.39 -13.10 -0.33
C VAL A 136 0.41 -12.62 1.11
N ASN A 137 0.07 -13.48 2.08
CA ASN A 137 0.06 -13.19 3.51
C ASN A 137 1.20 -13.88 4.28
N ARG A 138 2.29 -14.24 3.61
CA ARG A 138 3.44 -14.82 4.29
C ARG A 138 4.17 -13.75 5.11
N VAL A 139 4.30 -14.00 6.42
CA VAL A 139 5.05 -13.15 7.35
C VAL A 139 6.46 -13.68 7.54
N ARG A 140 7.46 -12.81 7.39
CA ARG A 140 8.85 -13.11 7.77
C ARG A 140 9.66 -11.82 7.92
N PRO A 141 10.61 -11.76 8.87
CA PRO A 141 11.61 -10.71 8.85
C PRO A 141 12.35 -10.70 7.49
N SER A 142 12.52 -9.51 6.92
CA SER A 142 13.21 -9.30 5.64
C SER A 142 13.97 -7.97 5.65
N LEU A 143 14.94 -7.78 4.75
CA LEU A 143 15.80 -6.58 4.76
C LEU A 143 15.14 -5.38 4.07
N ILE A 144 14.45 -5.63 2.97
CA ILE A 144 13.95 -4.60 2.04
C ILE A 144 12.55 -4.15 2.45
N ARG A 145 12.43 -2.90 2.90
CA ARG A 145 11.16 -2.32 3.39
C ARG A 145 10.01 -2.44 2.40
N VAL A 146 10.26 -2.16 1.11
CA VAL A 146 9.21 -2.20 0.08
C VAL A 146 8.73 -3.62 -0.25
N GLU A 147 9.41 -4.65 0.25
CA GLU A 147 9.05 -6.06 0.09
C GLU A 147 8.60 -6.71 1.42
N ALA A 148 8.55 -5.94 2.50
CA ALA A 148 8.15 -6.42 3.82
C ALA A 148 6.65 -6.73 3.90
N ASP A 149 6.29 -7.69 4.74
CA ASP A 149 4.91 -8.10 4.96
C ASP A 149 4.15 -7.11 5.87
N GLU A 150 2.82 -7.24 5.93
CA GLU A 150 1.94 -6.34 6.69
C GLU A 150 2.25 -6.27 8.19
N VAL A 151 2.84 -7.32 8.77
CA VAL A 151 3.17 -7.38 10.20
C VAL A 151 4.52 -6.70 10.47
N THR A 152 5.52 -6.98 9.62
CA THR A 152 6.90 -6.51 9.84
C THR A 152 7.16 -5.11 9.26
N TYR A 153 6.39 -4.66 8.26
CA TYR A 153 6.61 -3.40 7.54
C TYR A 153 6.77 -2.17 8.46
N SER A 154 5.89 -2.02 9.46
CA SER A 154 5.92 -0.86 10.36
C SER A 154 7.23 -0.79 11.18
N LEU A 155 7.89 -1.93 11.44
CA LEU A 155 9.19 -1.96 12.12
C LEU A 155 10.28 -1.32 11.27
N HIS A 156 10.26 -1.53 9.95
CA HIS A 156 11.19 -0.86 9.03
C HIS A 156 11.06 0.66 9.07
N VAL A 157 9.81 1.15 9.19
CA VAL A 157 9.50 2.58 9.31
C VAL A 157 9.99 3.13 10.64
N VAL A 158 9.74 2.42 11.75
CA VAL A 158 10.20 2.79 13.09
C VAL A 158 11.72 2.91 13.14
N ILE A 159 12.45 1.95 12.56
CA ILE A 159 13.93 1.99 12.51
C ILE A 159 14.41 3.30 11.87
N ARG A 160 13.82 3.69 10.73
CA ARG A 160 14.21 4.92 10.01
C ARG A 160 13.86 6.17 10.80
N MET A 161 12.68 6.21 11.42
CA MET A 161 12.26 7.32 12.27
C MET A 161 13.23 7.53 13.44
N LEU A 162 13.63 6.45 14.12
CA LEU A 162 14.59 6.51 15.24
C LEU A 162 15.97 7.01 14.77
N LEU A 163 16.43 6.59 13.59
CA LEU A 163 17.69 7.08 13.02
C LEU A 163 17.58 8.55 12.60
N GLU A 164 16.46 8.97 12.02
CA GLU A 164 16.21 10.38 11.69
C GLU A 164 16.21 11.27 12.94
N GLU A 165 15.57 10.83 14.02
CA GLU A 165 15.57 11.54 15.30
C GLU A 165 17.00 11.76 15.81
N GLN A 166 17.82 10.70 15.84
CA GLN A 166 19.21 10.78 16.29
C GLN A 166 20.11 11.63 15.37
N LEU A 167 19.87 11.59 14.06
CA LEU A 167 20.59 12.44 13.09
C LEU A 167 20.24 13.91 13.29
N VAL A 168 18.96 14.24 13.46
CA VAL A 168 18.47 15.62 13.63
C VAL A 168 18.88 16.18 14.99
N SER A 169 18.83 15.37 16.06
CA SER A 169 19.30 15.75 17.40
C SER A 169 20.82 15.86 17.49
N LYS A 170 21.56 15.40 16.46
CA LYS A 170 23.03 15.32 16.39
C LYS A 170 23.64 14.33 17.39
N GLU A 171 22.86 13.37 17.87
CA GLU A 171 23.33 12.25 18.68
C GLU A 171 24.03 11.17 17.84
N LEU A 172 23.70 11.10 16.54
CA LEU A 172 24.31 10.19 15.57
C LEU A 172 24.94 10.97 14.43
N SER A 173 26.18 10.65 14.06
CA SER A 173 26.79 11.19 12.84
C SER A 173 26.45 10.36 11.60
N VAL A 174 26.46 10.97 10.41
CA VAL A 174 26.24 10.27 9.13
C VAL A 174 27.23 9.12 8.93
N LYS A 175 28.46 9.25 9.45
CA LYS A 175 29.50 8.21 9.36
C LYS A 175 29.14 6.95 10.16
N GLU A 176 28.43 7.10 11.27
CA GLU A 176 28.02 6.02 12.17
C GLU A 176 26.70 5.36 11.73
N LEU A 177 25.95 6.01 10.84
CA LEU A 177 24.64 5.58 10.37
C LEU A 177 24.58 4.11 9.88
N PRO A 178 25.57 3.57 9.14
CA PRO A 178 25.55 2.15 8.74
C PRO A 178 25.57 1.18 9.94
N ALA A 179 26.33 1.50 10.99
CA ALA A 179 26.41 0.65 12.19
C ALA A 179 25.11 0.73 13.00
N ALA A 180 24.61 1.95 13.24
CA ALA A 180 23.33 2.16 13.93
C ALA A 180 22.16 1.49 13.22
N TRP A 181 22.13 1.53 11.87
CA TRP A 181 21.16 0.81 11.06
C TRP A 181 21.17 -0.69 11.35
N ASN A 182 22.35 -1.30 11.32
CA ASN A 182 22.53 -2.73 11.54
C ASN A 182 22.10 -3.15 12.95
N GLU A 183 22.43 -2.35 13.97
CA GLU A 183 22.01 -2.59 15.35
C GLU A 183 20.49 -2.56 15.50
N LEU A 184 19.81 -1.57 14.91
CA LEU A 184 18.35 -1.49 14.98
C LEU A 184 17.65 -2.59 14.17
N TYR A 185 18.16 -2.95 12.98
CA TYR A 185 17.63 -4.11 12.24
C TYR A 185 17.80 -5.41 13.02
N LYS A 186 18.94 -5.62 13.67
CA LYS A 186 19.15 -6.78 14.54
C LYS A 186 18.20 -6.76 15.75
N LYS A 187 18.00 -5.59 16.36
CA LYS A 187 17.12 -5.43 17.53
C LYS A 187 15.64 -5.69 17.21
N TYR A 188 15.13 -5.13 16.11
CA TYR A 188 13.69 -5.14 15.81
C TYR A 188 13.26 -6.27 14.88
N LEU A 189 14.15 -6.78 14.02
CA LEU A 189 13.83 -7.81 13.02
C LEU A 189 14.70 -9.07 13.15
N ASP A 190 15.64 -9.13 14.10
CA ASP A 190 16.58 -10.24 14.33
C ASP A 190 17.50 -10.60 13.14
N ILE A 191 17.57 -9.72 12.13
CA ILE A 191 18.36 -9.89 10.91
C ILE A 191 19.27 -8.69 10.68
N MET A 192 20.28 -8.84 9.83
CA MET A 192 21.22 -7.79 9.51
C MET A 192 21.64 -7.90 8.04
N PRO A 193 21.76 -6.78 7.31
CA PRO A 193 22.26 -6.80 5.94
C PRO A 193 23.75 -7.15 5.91
N THR A 194 24.20 -7.79 4.83
CA THR A 194 25.62 -8.13 4.62
C THR A 194 26.44 -6.98 4.04
N ASP A 195 25.78 -5.98 3.46
CA ASP A 195 26.38 -4.79 2.89
C ASP A 195 25.45 -3.58 3.04
N ASN A 196 25.92 -2.41 2.60
CA ASN A 196 25.14 -1.17 2.69
C ASN A 196 24.06 -1.06 1.61
N ARG A 197 24.15 -1.82 0.50
CA ARG A 197 23.20 -1.75 -0.61
C ARG A 197 21.81 -2.17 -0.15
N ASP A 198 21.72 -3.32 0.53
CA ASP A 198 20.46 -3.83 1.09
C ASP A 198 20.27 -3.38 2.56
N GLY A 199 21.23 -2.62 3.10
CA GLY A 199 21.17 -1.95 4.39
C GLY A 199 20.74 -0.49 4.27
N VAL A 200 21.54 0.40 4.86
CA VAL A 200 21.28 1.84 4.96
C VAL A 200 21.03 2.56 3.62
N MET A 201 21.49 2.01 2.49
CA MET A 201 21.33 2.60 1.16
C MET A 201 20.10 2.08 0.40
N GLN A 202 19.28 1.21 1.00
CA GLN A 202 18.18 0.55 0.28
C GLN A 202 17.07 1.51 -0.18
N ASP A 203 16.94 2.67 0.48
CA ASP A 203 15.90 3.67 0.21
C ASP A 203 16.49 4.98 -0.31
N VAL A 204 15.82 5.59 -1.28
CA VAL A 204 16.25 6.84 -1.92
C VAL A 204 15.97 8.10 -1.08
N HIS A 205 15.09 8.00 -0.09
CA HIS A 205 14.51 9.15 0.64
C HIS A 205 15.56 10.11 1.19
N TRP A 206 16.55 9.61 1.94
CA TRP A 206 17.58 10.45 2.53
C TRP A 206 18.51 11.09 1.49
N TYR A 207 18.74 10.43 0.35
CA TYR A 207 19.49 11.01 -0.77
C TYR A 207 18.74 12.15 -1.46
N HIS A 208 17.41 12.17 -1.36
CA HIS A 208 16.55 13.24 -1.85
C HIS A 208 16.20 14.28 -0.77
N GLY A 209 16.81 14.20 0.42
CA GLY A 209 16.56 15.13 1.52
C GLY A 209 15.19 14.96 2.20
N LEU A 210 14.53 13.82 2.01
CA LEU A 210 13.22 13.53 2.59
C LEU A 210 13.35 13.03 4.04
N ILE A 211 13.70 13.93 4.95
CA ILE A 211 13.78 13.68 6.40
C ILE A 211 12.42 13.93 7.05
N GLY A 212 11.97 13.05 7.96
CA GLY A 212 10.63 13.11 8.55
C GLY A 212 9.54 12.55 7.64
N TYR A 213 9.93 11.94 6.51
CA TYR A 213 9.00 11.35 5.54
C TYR A 213 8.55 9.97 5.99
N PHE A 214 9.45 9.10 6.45
CA PHE A 214 9.09 7.70 6.75
C PHE A 214 7.92 7.52 7.73
N PRO A 215 7.76 8.33 8.79
CA PRO A 215 6.61 8.23 9.69
C PRO A 215 5.25 8.29 8.98
N THR A 216 5.17 8.93 7.81
CA THR A 216 3.91 9.00 7.05
C THR A 216 3.46 7.64 6.53
N TYR A 217 4.39 6.70 6.29
CA TYR A 217 4.04 5.32 5.94
C TYR A 217 3.32 4.59 7.07
N ALA A 218 3.79 4.77 8.32
CA ALA A 218 3.12 4.21 9.48
C ALA A 218 1.75 4.87 9.71
N LEU A 219 1.64 6.20 9.52
CA LEU A 219 0.35 6.89 9.55
C LEU A 219 -0.62 6.34 8.50
N GLY A 220 -0.13 5.99 7.31
CA GLY A 220 -0.93 5.31 6.28
C GLY A 220 -1.63 4.07 6.80
N ASN A 221 -0.89 3.18 7.48
CA ASN A 221 -1.45 1.97 8.10
C ASN A 221 -2.51 2.29 9.18
N LEU A 222 -2.31 3.35 9.97
CA LEU A 222 -3.27 3.74 11.00
C LEU A 222 -4.58 4.27 10.41
N TYR A 223 -4.49 5.16 9.41
CA TYR A 223 -5.64 5.68 8.69
C TYR A 223 -6.37 4.56 7.94
N ASP A 224 -5.63 3.66 7.31
CA ASP A 224 -6.18 2.52 6.57
C ASP A 224 -6.98 1.58 7.48
N GLY A 225 -6.47 1.25 8.67
CA GLY A 225 -7.22 0.49 9.67
C GLY A 225 -8.55 1.16 10.06
N LEU A 226 -8.55 2.49 10.22
CA LEU A 226 -9.73 3.27 10.56
C LEU A 226 -10.75 3.34 9.40
N PHE A 227 -10.26 3.53 8.17
CA PHE A 227 -11.08 3.54 6.97
C PHE A 227 -11.67 2.17 6.69
N ARG A 228 -10.89 1.08 6.80
CA ARG A 228 -11.38 -0.30 6.70
C ARG A 228 -12.59 -0.53 7.59
N LYS A 229 -12.49 -0.22 8.88
CA LYS A 229 -13.59 -0.38 9.84
C LYS A 229 -14.87 0.34 9.37
N THR A 230 -14.72 1.55 8.84
CA THR A 230 -15.83 2.37 8.35
C THR A 230 -16.42 1.82 7.05
N ILE A 231 -15.56 1.43 6.10
CA ILE A 231 -15.93 0.86 4.81
C ILE A 231 -16.76 -0.40 5.01
N TYR A 232 -16.29 -1.34 5.82
CA TYR A 232 -17.01 -2.59 6.09
C TYR A 232 -18.33 -2.40 6.85
N ARG A 233 -18.47 -1.30 7.61
CA ARG A 233 -19.74 -0.90 8.24
C ARG A 233 -20.73 -0.32 7.23
N GLN A 234 -20.26 0.44 6.24
CA GLN A 234 -21.11 1.21 5.32
C GLN A 234 -21.42 0.50 4.01
N ILE A 235 -20.56 -0.43 3.56
CA ILE A 235 -20.74 -1.18 2.33
C ILE A 235 -21.13 -2.62 2.65
N SER A 236 -22.43 -2.92 2.55
CA SER A 236 -22.94 -4.28 2.75
C SER A 236 -22.43 -5.24 1.68
N ASN A 237 -22.11 -6.47 2.10
CA ASN A 237 -21.66 -7.56 1.24
C ASN A 237 -20.41 -7.22 0.41
N LEU A 238 -19.50 -6.42 0.97
CA LEU A 238 -18.28 -5.98 0.28
C LEU A 238 -17.42 -7.16 -0.18
N ASP A 239 -17.21 -8.17 0.67
CA ASP A 239 -16.40 -9.34 0.31
C ASP A 239 -17.01 -10.14 -0.86
N GLN A 240 -18.33 -10.34 -0.89
CA GLN A 240 -18.99 -11.01 -2.02
C GLN A 240 -18.85 -10.20 -3.32
N LYS A 241 -18.94 -8.87 -3.23
CA LYS A 241 -18.73 -7.98 -4.37
C LYS A 241 -17.30 -8.05 -4.89
N ILE A 242 -16.31 -8.00 -4.00
CA ILE A 242 -14.89 -8.15 -4.33
C ILE A 242 -14.65 -9.50 -5.02
N ALA A 243 -15.13 -10.62 -4.45
CA ALA A 243 -14.92 -11.95 -5.02
C ALA A 243 -15.49 -12.14 -6.42
N THR A 244 -16.50 -11.35 -6.79
CA THR A 244 -17.12 -11.34 -8.13
C THR A 244 -16.59 -10.24 -9.06
N GLY A 245 -15.62 -9.45 -8.61
CA GLY A 245 -14.99 -8.37 -9.39
C GLY A 245 -15.75 -7.05 -9.40
N ASP A 246 -16.77 -6.86 -8.56
CA ASP A 246 -17.48 -5.58 -8.40
C ASP A 246 -16.82 -4.72 -7.33
N PHE A 247 -15.87 -3.87 -7.74
CA PHE A 247 -15.24 -2.89 -6.86
C PHE A 247 -15.91 -1.51 -6.90
N SER A 248 -16.91 -1.33 -7.76
CA SER A 248 -17.48 -0.01 -8.09
C SER A 248 -18.01 0.75 -6.87
N GLY A 249 -18.62 0.03 -5.93
CA GLY A 249 -19.12 0.60 -4.68
C GLY A 249 -18.00 1.13 -3.78
N LEU A 250 -16.88 0.41 -3.70
CA LEU A 250 -15.72 0.81 -2.92
C LEU A 250 -15.00 2.00 -3.55
N THR A 251 -14.76 1.96 -4.87
CA THR A 251 -14.13 3.08 -5.59
C THR A 251 -14.96 4.35 -5.46
N LYS A 252 -16.28 4.26 -5.61
CA LYS A 252 -17.20 5.38 -5.40
C LYS A 252 -17.15 5.90 -3.96
N TRP A 253 -17.03 5.00 -2.98
CA TRP A 253 -16.88 5.40 -1.58
C TRP A 253 -15.60 6.20 -1.35
N VAL A 254 -14.46 5.75 -1.89
CA VAL A 254 -13.18 6.46 -1.82
C VAL A 254 -13.27 7.83 -2.49
N PHE A 255 -13.92 7.92 -3.65
CA PHE A 255 -14.08 9.20 -4.34
C PHE A 255 -14.92 10.18 -3.53
N ASN A 256 -16.08 9.72 -3.04
CA ASN A 256 -17.01 10.60 -2.35
C ASN A 256 -16.50 11.05 -0.98
N ASN A 257 -15.91 10.15 -0.20
CA ASN A 257 -15.59 10.41 1.21
C ASN A 257 -14.16 10.91 1.42
N ILE A 258 -13.24 10.65 0.49
CA ILE A 258 -11.81 10.98 0.66
C ILE A 258 -11.35 11.92 -0.45
N SER A 259 -11.48 11.48 -1.70
CA SER A 259 -10.88 12.18 -2.86
C SER A 259 -11.52 13.53 -3.12
N SER A 260 -12.86 13.60 -3.13
CA SER A 260 -13.62 14.81 -3.45
C SER A 260 -13.34 16.03 -2.57
N HIS A 261 -12.67 15.82 -1.43
CA HIS A 261 -12.37 16.87 -0.47
C HIS A 261 -11.02 17.55 -0.70
N GLY A 262 -10.08 16.94 -1.41
CA GLY A 262 -8.71 17.46 -1.55
C GLY A 262 -8.14 17.94 -0.21
N MET A 263 -7.57 19.15 -0.17
CA MET A 263 -7.10 19.79 1.07
C MET A 263 -8.16 20.65 1.80
N ARG A 264 -9.46 20.35 1.65
CA ARG A 264 -10.53 21.10 2.34
C ARG A 264 -10.46 20.99 3.87
N TYR A 265 -9.98 19.86 4.36
CA TYR A 265 -9.82 19.56 5.78
C TYR A 265 -8.37 19.18 6.05
N THR A 266 -7.93 19.30 7.29
CA THR A 266 -6.69 18.60 7.71
C THR A 266 -6.91 17.07 7.70
N ALA A 267 -5.83 16.30 7.69
CA ALA A 267 -5.90 14.83 7.61
C ALA A 267 -6.72 14.21 8.77
N THR A 268 -6.53 14.72 10.00
CA THR A 268 -7.27 14.26 11.19
C THR A 268 -8.74 14.65 11.15
N GLU A 269 -9.06 15.88 10.69
CA GLU A 269 -10.44 16.31 10.50
C GLU A 269 -11.16 15.52 9.42
N LEU A 270 -10.49 15.23 8.29
CA LEU A 270 -11.02 14.37 7.24
C LEU A 270 -11.33 12.98 7.80
N ALA A 271 -10.36 12.35 8.47
CA ALA A 271 -10.54 11.03 9.07
C ALA A 271 -11.73 11.02 10.03
N LYS A 272 -11.79 11.96 10.98
CA LYS A 272 -12.90 12.07 11.95
C LYS A 272 -14.26 12.27 11.28
N ARG A 273 -14.33 13.09 10.23
CA ARG A 273 -15.58 13.33 9.48
C ARG A 273 -16.10 12.07 8.79
N VAL A 274 -15.20 11.28 8.22
CA VAL A 274 -15.54 10.07 7.47
C VAL A 274 -15.91 8.92 8.42
N THR A 275 -15.19 8.78 9.52
CA THR A 275 -15.23 7.57 10.36
C THR A 275 -16.06 7.77 11.63
N GLY A 276 -16.15 9.02 12.10
CA GLY A 276 -16.73 9.40 13.39
C GLY A 276 -15.76 9.26 14.57
N GLU A 277 -14.52 8.87 14.32
CA GLU A 277 -13.54 8.46 15.34
C GLU A 277 -12.22 9.24 15.19
N GLU A 278 -11.52 9.49 16.30
CA GLU A 278 -10.18 10.06 16.27
C GLU A 278 -9.15 9.02 15.77
N LEU A 279 -8.03 9.50 15.23
CA LEU A 279 -6.94 8.61 14.80
C LEU A 279 -6.36 7.86 16.02
N SER A 280 -6.27 6.55 15.92
CA SER A 280 -5.61 5.69 16.90
C SER A 280 -5.01 4.46 16.22
N ALA A 281 -4.13 3.75 16.93
CA ALA A 281 -3.53 2.52 16.42
C ALA A 281 -4.45 1.30 16.51
N GLU A 282 -5.49 1.34 17.35
CA GLU A 282 -6.30 0.16 17.66
C GLU A 282 -7.00 -0.47 16.46
N PRO A 283 -7.63 0.29 15.53
CA PRO A 283 -8.27 -0.31 14.36
C PRO A 283 -7.29 -1.13 13.50
N PHE A 284 -6.07 -0.64 13.32
CA PHE A 284 -5.02 -1.34 12.59
C PHE A 284 -4.51 -2.57 13.34
N LEU A 285 -4.24 -2.44 14.66
CA LEU A 285 -3.80 -3.56 15.48
C LEU A 285 -4.84 -4.68 15.54
N ASN A 286 -6.13 -4.34 15.70
CA ASN A 286 -7.21 -5.31 15.69
C ASN A 286 -7.29 -6.04 14.35
N TYR A 287 -7.18 -5.31 13.23
CA TYR A 287 -7.15 -5.91 11.88
C TYR A 287 -6.00 -6.91 11.73
N ILE A 288 -4.77 -6.52 12.07
CA ILE A 288 -3.60 -7.39 11.94
C ILE A 288 -3.72 -8.59 12.87
N SER A 289 -4.13 -8.39 14.12
CA SER A 289 -4.27 -9.49 15.09
C SER A 289 -5.35 -10.48 14.72
N GLU A 290 -6.48 -10.03 14.17
CA GLU A 290 -7.54 -10.91 13.66
C GLU A 290 -7.06 -11.71 12.45
N LYS A 291 -6.45 -11.03 11.47
CA LYS A 291 -6.01 -11.64 10.20
C LYS A 291 -4.92 -12.70 10.41
N PHE A 292 -3.97 -12.44 11.29
CA PHE A 292 -2.82 -13.32 11.55
C PHE A 292 -2.96 -14.14 12.84
N ASN A 293 -4.13 -14.11 13.49
CA ASN A 293 -4.42 -14.82 14.73
C ASN A 293 -3.40 -14.56 15.85
N LEU A 294 -2.94 -13.30 15.99
CA LEU A 294 -1.94 -12.91 16.99
C LEU A 294 -2.55 -12.76 18.40
N ASN A 295 -3.88 -12.75 18.51
CA ASN A 295 -4.60 -12.74 19.79
C ASN A 295 -4.67 -14.13 20.45
N GLY A 296 -4.12 -15.16 19.79
CA GLY A 296 -3.92 -16.48 20.37
C GLY A 296 -2.85 -16.42 21.47
N LYS A 297 -3.29 -16.64 22.71
CA LYS A 297 -2.43 -16.93 23.88
C LYS A 297 -1.35 -17.95 23.51
N ASP A 298 -0.15 -17.73 24.06
CA ASP A 298 0.93 -18.71 24.26
C ASP A 298 0.66 -20.12 23.73
N SER A 299 1.38 -20.49 22.66
CA SER A 299 1.67 -21.88 22.31
C SER A 299 3.15 -22.04 22.04
#